data_AF-A0A5N8WS31-F1
#
_entry.id   AF-A0A5N8WS31-F1
#
_cell.length_a   1.000
_cell.length_b   1.000
_cell.length_c   1.000
_cell.angle_alpha   90.00
_cell.angle_beta   90.00
_cell.angle_gamma   90.00
#
_symmetry.space_group_name_H-M   'P 1'
#
loop_
_entity.id
_entity.type
_entity.pdbx_description
1 polymer ?
#
loop_
_entity_poly.entity_id
_entity_poly.type
_entity_poly.pdbx_seq_one_letter_code
_entity_poly.pdbx_strand_id
1 'polypeptide(L)'
;MPDTIDSLLHDLDDDDRNRRATAENGLVALGAPVVDHVLPILRSGHPRSRSFRGAESVLSRLGDKAVPRLREIRRNGPGQLRSMALRFVAELSGEQGLDPVDRRAIERLVRVKLLSERPVTLPPESRWMAFPADHLEAVISALGLHDLRAATTVMGLAATEAGGAHDSLEIETSHGKKETVNRVFITPQFGNWRLLYGNSFLDGFGGEYLAEKASEQCGEAQFYSVDTYHDAHVWYVARNGRMVRRHATWGDPEWEGEPLPFEVEYIEGKVWIDPSQADAHGVTDANVAARHLSVDVGFMRKRETHGHGWLATTHPGALNSHFKGALPI
;
A
#
# COMPACT_ATOMS: atom_id res chain seq x y z
N MET A 1 -19.89 -32.89 -16.43
CA MET A 1 -19.39 -31.53 -16.12
C MET A 1 -19.04 -31.40 -14.65
N PRO A 2 -19.92 -31.72 -13.67
CA PRO A 2 -19.57 -31.66 -12.24
C PRO A 2 -18.37 -32.55 -11.89
N ASP A 3 -18.37 -33.80 -12.37
CA ASP A 3 -17.32 -34.79 -12.11
C ASP A 3 -15.93 -34.34 -12.58
N THR A 4 -15.87 -33.52 -13.65
CA THR A 4 -14.61 -32.96 -14.16
C THR A 4 -14.10 -31.84 -13.27
N ILE A 5 -14.98 -30.97 -12.77
CA ILE A 5 -14.62 -29.89 -11.86
C ILE A 5 -14.13 -30.48 -10.54
N ASP A 6 -14.86 -31.43 -9.96
CA ASP A 6 -14.51 -32.02 -8.66
C ASP A 6 -13.17 -32.77 -8.70
N SER A 7 -12.88 -33.46 -9.81
CA SER A 7 -11.55 -34.06 -10.04
C SER A 7 -10.44 -33.01 -10.06
N LEU A 8 -10.63 -31.91 -10.78
CA LEU A 8 -9.63 -30.84 -10.84
C LEU A 8 -9.47 -30.13 -9.48
N LEU A 9 -10.54 -29.96 -8.71
CA LEU A 9 -10.46 -29.41 -7.36
C LEU A 9 -9.67 -30.31 -6.41
N HIS A 10 -9.82 -31.63 -6.54
CA HIS A 10 -9.03 -32.59 -5.77
C HIS A 10 -7.54 -32.45 -6.10
N ASP A 11 -7.20 -32.33 -7.38
CA ASP A 11 -5.83 -32.17 -7.86
C ASP A 11 -5.16 -30.86 -7.42
N LEU A 12 -5.91 -29.86 -6.93
CA LEU A 12 -5.33 -28.64 -6.33
C LEU A 12 -4.56 -28.92 -5.03
N ASP A 13 -4.83 -30.03 -4.35
CA ASP A 13 -4.15 -30.42 -3.11
C ASP A 13 -3.01 -31.44 -3.33
N ASP A 14 -2.85 -31.94 -4.57
CA ASP A 14 -1.84 -32.94 -4.95
C ASP A 14 -0.43 -32.46 -4.58
N ASP A 15 0.47 -33.40 -4.23
CA ASP A 15 1.86 -33.11 -3.89
C ASP A 15 2.67 -32.65 -5.12
N ASP A 16 2.33 -33.14 -6.31
CA ASP A 16 2.98 -32.77 -7.58
C ASP A 16 2.56 -31.37 -8.03
N ARG A 17 3.55 -30.48 -8.15
CA ARG A 17 3.37 -29.11 -8.62
C ARG A 17 2.81 -29.03 -10.04
N ASN A 18 3.20 -29.96 -10.92
CA ASN A 18 2.74 -29.97 -12.31
C ASN A 18 1.25 -30.33 -12.38
N ARG A 19 0.82 -31.31 -11.59
CA ARG A 19 -0.60 -31.66 -11.48
C ARG A 19 -1.44 -30.51 -10.98
N ARG A 20 -1.01 -29.83 -9.91
CA ARG A 20 -1.69 -28.61 -9.42
C ARG A 20 -1.79 -27.54 -10.50
N ALA A 21 -0.70 -27.26 -11.22
CA ALA A 21 -0.71 -26.26 -12.28
C ALA A 21 -1.66 -26.63 -13.44
N THR A 22 -1.69 -27.90 -13.84
CA THR A 22 -2.65 -28.41 -14.84
C THR A 22 -4.09 -28.29 -14.36
N ALA A 23 -4.35 -28.60 -13.08
CA ALA A 23 -5.66 -28.46 -12.48
C ALA A 23 -6.13 -26.99 -12.47
N GLU A 24 -5.28 -26.07 -12.04
CA GLU A 24 -5.58 -24.63 -12.09
C GLU A 24 -5.88 -24.17 -13.53
N ASN A 25 -5.07 -24.59 -14.50
CA ASN A 25 -5.28 -24.26 -15.92
C ASN A 25 -6.62 -24.80 -16.45
N GLY A 26 -6.96 -26.05 -16.10
CA GLY A 26 -8.22 -26.68 -16.48
C GLY A 26 -9.42 -25.93 -15.90
N LEU A 27 -9.36 -25.58 -14.61
CA LEU A 27 -10.39 -24.82 -13.93
C LEU A 27 -10.57 -23.41 -14.54
N VAL A 28 -9.48 -22.71 -14.82
CA VAL A 28 -9.55 -21.39 -15.48
C VAL A 28 -10.17 -21.50 -16.88
N ALA A 29 -9.85 -22.55 -17.64
CA ALA A 29 -10.41 -22.78 -18.97
C ALA A 29 -11.93 -23.04 -18.95
N LEU A 30 -12.46 -23.63 -17.88
CA LEU A 30 -13.90 -23.86 -17.69
C LEU A 30 -14.68 -22.56 -17.39
N GLY A 31 -14.00 -21.51 -16.94
CA GLY A 31 -14.58 -20.16 -16.82
C GLY A 31 -15.47 -19.95 -15.59
N ALA A 32 -16.40 -19.00 -15.70
CA ALA A 32 -17.22 -18.50 -14.59
C ALA A 32 -17.97 -19.54 -13.73
N PRO A 33 -18.47 -20.69 -14.27
CA PRO A 33 -19.13 -21.70 -13.45
C PRO A 33 -18.25 -22.27 -12.32
N VAL A 34 -16.93 -22.24 -12.47
CA VAL A 34 -15.99 -22.73 -11.45
C VAL A 34 -16.08 -21.94 -10.13
N VAL A 35 -16.55 -20.68 -10.18
CA VAL A 35 -16.70 -19.81 -9.00
C VAL A 35 -17.53 -20.48 -7.91
N ASP A 36 -18.59 -21.21 -8.28
CA ASP A 36 -19.49 -21.87 -7.32
C ASP A 36 -18.79 -22.98 -6.52
N HIS A 37 -17.73 -23.55 -7.07
CA HIS A 37 -17.00 -24.65 -6.48
C HIS A 37 -15.74 -24.21 -5.70
N VAL A 38 -15.06 -23.16 -6.18
CA VAL A 38 -13.86 -22.65 -5.49
C VAL A 38 -14.20 -21.76 -4.29
N LEU A 39 -15.33 -21.04 -4.33
CA LEU A 39 -15.69 -20.11 -3.27
C LEU A 39 -15.96 -20.80 -1.91
N PRO A 40 -16.61 -21.99 -1.85
CA PRO A 40 -16.70 -22.78 -0.62
C PRO A 40 -15.32 -23.17 -0.05
N ILE A 41 -14.38 -23.61 -0.90
CA ILE A 41 -13.01 -23.97 -0.48
C ILE A 41 -12.32 -22.77 0.16
N LEU A 42 -12.44 -21.59 -0.45
CA LEU A 42 -11.87 -20.35 0.08
C LEU A 42 -12.52 -19.94 1.41
N ARG A 43 -13.78 -20.33 1.65
CA ARG A 43 -14.48 -20.00 2.89
C ARG A 43 -14.10 -20.89 4.06
N SER A 44 -13.96 -22.19 3.83
CA SER A 44 -13.68 -23.19 4.86
C SER A 44 -12.20 -23.57 4.98
N GLY A 45 -11.41 -23.32 3.94
CA GLY A 45 -10.01 -23.71 3.84
C GLY A 45 -9.08 -22.85 4.69
N HIS A 46 -7.95 -23.45 5.08
CA HIS A 46 -6.89 -22.73 5.78
C HIS A 46 -6.00 -21.99 4.77
N PRO A 47 -5.65 -20.70 4.96
CA PRO A 47 -4.89 -19.92 3.98
C PRO A 47 -3.55 -20.52 3.53
N ARG A 48 -2.96 -21.41 4.35
CA ARG A 48 -1.69 -22.10 4.02
C ARG A 48 -1.88 -23.43 3.29
N SER A 49 -3.10 -23.94 3.20
CA SER A 49 -3.38 -25.18 2.45
C SER A 49 -3.16 -24.99 0.95
N ARG A 50 -2.82 -26.06 0.23
CA ARG A 50 -2.57 -25.99 -1.21
C ARG A 50 -3.87 -25.77 -1.97
N SER A 51 -4.92 -26.50 -1.61
CA SER A 51 -6.28 -26.29 -2.12
C SER A 51 -6.77 -24.84 -1.98
N PHE A 52 -6.55 -24.17 -0.84
CA PHE A 52 -6.90 -22.76 -0.69
C PHE A 52 -6.13 -21.87 -1.66
N ARG A 53 -4.79 -22.02 -1.73
CA ARG A 53 -3.95 -21.21 -2.62
C ARG A 53 -4.23 -21.46 -4.10
N GLY A 54 -4.52 -22.71 -4.46
CA GLY A 54 -4.94 -23.08 -5.81
C GLY A 54 -6.30 -22.48 -6.18
N ALA A 55 -7.28 -22.53 -5.27
CA ALA A 55 -8.59 -21.91 -5.46
C ALA A 55 -8.49 -20.38 -5.59
N GLU A 56 -7.63 -19.74 -4.81
CA GLU A 56 -7.36 -18.30 -4.87
C GLU A 56 -6.68 -17.92 -6.20
N SER A 57 -5.67 -18.71 -6.61
CA SER A 57 -5.00 -18.58 -7.92
C SER A 57 -6.00 -18.68 -9.07
N VAL A 58 -6.86 -19.71 -9.07
CA VAL A 58 -7.89 -19.89 -10.11
C VAL A 58 -8.81 -18.66 -10.17
N LEU A 59 -9.29 -18.18 -9.03
CA LEU A 59 -10.20 -17.03 -8.99
C LEU A 59 -9.52 -15.73 -9.44
N SER A 60 -8.26 -15.51 -9.05
CA SER A 60 -7.44 -14.40 -9.53
C SER A 60 -7.23 -14.45 -11.04
N ARG A 61 -6.99 -15.64 -11.59
CA ARG A 61 -6.73 -15.85 -13.02
C ARG A 61 -7.99 -15.80 -13.89
N LEU A 62 -9.15 -16.12 -13.33
CA LEU A 62 -10.44 -15.84 -13.98
C LEU A 62 -10.67 -14.34 -14.14
N GLY A 63 -10.16 -13.53 -13.19
CA GLY A 63 -10.23 -12.07 -13.25
C GLY A 63 -11.66 -11.56 -13.40
N ASP A 64 -11.85 -10.58 -14.29
CA ASP A 64 -13.14 -9.92 -14.50
C ASP A 64 -14.26 -10.88 -14.93
N LYS A 65 -13.92 -12.06 -15.50
CA LYS A 65 -14.90 -13.09 -15.87
C LYS A 65 -15.62 -13.70 -14.66
N ALA A 66 -15.01 -13.68 -13.48
CA ALA A 66 -15.63 -14.18 -12.24
C ALA A 66 -16.61 -13.18 -11.62
N VAL A 67 -16.45 -11.87 -11.90
CA VAL A 67 -17.18 -10.78 -11.23
C VAL A 67 -18.71 -10.90 -11.37
N PRO A 68 -19.30 -11.19 -12.55
CA PRO A 68 -20.74 -11.35 -12.67
C PRO A 68 -21.30 -12.42 -11.75
N ARG A 69 -20.64 -13.59 -11.66
CA ARG A 69 -21.10 -14.69 -10.81
C ARG A 69 -20.91 -14.37 -9.32
N LEU A 70 -19.79 -13.76 -8.94
CA LEU A 70 -19.56 -13.31 -7.56
C LEU A 70 -20.62 -12.30 -7.10
N ARG A 71 -21.01 -11.35 -7.96
CA ARG A 71 -22.10 -10.40 -7.67
C ARG A 71 -23.45 -11.12 -7.47
N GLU A 72 -23.74 -12.13 -8.28
CA GLU A 72 -24.95 -12.92 -8.13
C GLU A 72 -24.98 -13.68 -6.79
N ILE A 73 -23.87 -14.32 -6.43
CA ILE A 73 -23.72 -14.99 -5.12
C ILE A 73 -23.87 -13.98 -3.98
N ARG A 74 -23.26 -12.78 -4.10
CA ARG A 74 -23.38 -11.71 -3.10
C ARG A 74 -24.83 -11.30 -2.86
N ARG A 75 -25.65 -11.20 -3.92
CA ARG A 75 -27.06 -10.79 -3.83
C ARG A 75 -27.98 -11.90 -3.35
N ASN A 76 -27.89 -13.06 -4.01
CA ASN A 76 -28.90 -14.11 -3.95
C ASN A 76 -28.36 -15.45 -3.45
N GLY A 77 -27.04 -15.63 -3.39
CA GLY A 77 -26.40 -16.87 -2.98
C GLY A 77 -26.52 -17.18 -1.49
N PRO A 78 -25.98 -18.33 -1.05
CA PRO A 78 -25.97 -18.74 0.35
C PRO A 78 -25.30 -17.71 1.26
N GLY A 79 -25.92 -17.40 2.41
CA GLY A 79 -25.49 -16.33 3.31
C GLY A 79 -24.01 -16.43 3.71
N GLN A 80 -23.52 -17.64 3.96
CA GLN A 80 -22.14 -17.92 4.35
C GLN A 80 -21.09 -17.63 3.26
N LEU A 81 -21.50 -17.54 1.99
CA LEU A 81 -20.63 -17.24 0.86
C LEU A 81 -20.65 -15.77 0.45
N ARG A 82 -21.65 -15.00 0.89
CA ARG A 82 -21.85 -13.60 0.47
C ARG A 82 -20.69 -12.68 0.84
N SER A 83 -20.11 -12.85 2.03
CA SER A 83 -18.97 -12.04 2.47
C SER A 83 -17.70 -12.35 1.67
N MET A 84 -17.48 -13.64 1.34
CA MET A 84 -16.35 -14.05 0.52
C MET A 84 -16.52 -13.54 -0.91
N ALA A 85 -17.73 -13.64 -1.46
CA ALA A 85 -18.05 -13.07 -2.77
C ALA A 85 -17.80 -11.56 -2.81
N LEU A 86 -18.24 -10.81 -1.78
CA LEU A 86 -17.98 -9.37 -1.68
C LEU A 86 -16.49 -9.05 -1.71
N ARG A 87 -15.70 -9.77 -0.92
CA ARG A 87 -14.23 -9.61 -0.87
C ARG A 87 -13.63 -9.79 -2.26
N PHE A 88 -13.95 -10.88 -2.96
CA PHE A 88 -13.38 -11.12 -4.29
C PHE A 88 -13.90 -10.17 -5.38
N VAL A 89 -15.12 -9.62 -5.26
CA VAL A 89 -15.55 -8.53 -6.15
C VAL A 89 -14.63 -7.32 -5.96
N ALA A 90 -14.36 -6.92 -4.72
CA ALA A 90 -13.44 -5.82 -4.43
C ALA A 90 -12.00 -6.13 -4.89
N GLU A 91 -11.54 -7.36 -4.66
CA GLU A 91 -10.21 -7.82 -5.10
C GLU A 91 -10.04 -7.69 -6.61
N LEU A 92 -10.98 -8.22 -7.39
CA LEU A 92 -10.83 -8.36 -8.83
C LEU A 92 -11.19 -7.10 -9.61
N SER A 93 -12.10 -6.28 -9.08
CA SER A 93 -12.66 -5.14 -9.82
C SER A 93 -12.63 -3.81 -9.07
N GLY A 94 -12.12 -3.77 -7.84
CA GLY A 94 -12.12 -2.56 -7.02
C GLY A 94 -13.53 -2.16 -6.57
N GLU A 95 -13.66 -0.94 -6.04
CA GLU A 95 -14.93 -0.43 -5.52
C GLU A 95 -15.97 -0.20 -6.63
N GLN A 96 -15.55 0.17 -7.84
CA GLN A 96 -16.44 0.24 -9.02
C GLN A 96 -17.14 -1.10 -9.32
N GLY A 97 -16.52 -2.20 -8.89
CA GLY A 97 -17.06 -3.54 -8.90
C GLY A 97 -18.24 -3.77 -7.96
N LEU A 98 -18.42 -2.92 -6.96
CA LEU A 98 -19.39 -3.15 -5.89
C LEU A 98 -20.76 -2.54 -6.20
N ASP A 99 -21.81 -3.24 -5.75
CA ASP A 99 -23.15 -2.71 -5.82
C ASP A 99 -23.30 -1.42 -5.00
N PRO A 100 -24.18 -0.48 -5.39
CA PRO A 100 -24.37 0.77 -4.65
C PRO A 100 -24.69 0.58 -3.15
N VAL A 101 -25.37 -0.52 -2.80
CA VAL A 101 -25.68 -0.86 -1.39
C VAL A 101 -24.41 -1.24 -0.63
N ASP A 102 -23.54 -2.04 -1.23
CA ASP A 102 -22.28 -2.48 -0.62
C ASP A 102 -21.32 -1.30 -0.46
N ARG A 103 -21.22 -0.43 -1.48
CA ARG A 103 -20.42 0.80 -1.40
C ARG A 103 -20.84 1.68 -0.22
N ARG A 104 -22.13 1.98 -0.09
CA ARG A 104 -22.65 2.77 1.03
C ARG A 104 -22.40 2.11 2.39
N ALA A 105 -22.49 0.78 2.45
CA ALA A 105 -22.22 0.03 3.67
C ALA A 105 -20.74 0.14 4.09
N ILE A 106 -19.83 0.02 3.13
CA ILE A 106 -18.38 0.17 3.32
C ILE A 106 -18.03 1.60 3.72
N GLU A 107 -18.51 2.61 3.00
CA GLU A 107 -18.30 4.02 3.34
C GLU A 107 -18.77 4.34 4.77
N ARG A 108 -19.93 3.79 5.17
CA ARG A 108 -20.43 3.93 6.54
C ARG A 108 -19.51 3.23 7.55
N LEU A 109 -19.02 2.04 7.24
CA LEU A 109 -18.10 1.30 8.10
C LEU A 109 -16.79 2.09 8.29
N VAL A 110 -16.21 2.61 7.21
CA VAL A 110 -15.02 3.47 7.27
C VAL A 110 -15.28 4.66 8.19
N ARG A 111 -16.38 5.41 7.98
CA ARG A 111 -16.73 6.56 8.85
C ARG A 111 -16.84 6.18 10.33
N VAL A 112 -17.37 5.00 10.64
CA VAL A 112 -17.47 4.50 12.03
C VAL A 112 -16.08 4.14 12.58
N LYS A 113 -15.26 3.43 11.81
CA LYS A 113 -13.92 3.00 12.25
C LYS A 113 -12.96 4.16 12.47
N LEU A 114 -13.06 5.21 11.67
CA LEU A 114 -12.28 6.43 11.82
C LEU A 114 -12.46 7.09 13.20
N LEU A 115 -13.59 6.90 13.87
CA LEU A 115 -13.84 7.47 15.20
C LEU A 115 -12.99 6.80 16.30
N SER A 116 -12.49 5.57 16.07
CA SER A 116 -11.84 4.76 17.10
C SER A 116 -10.56 4.06 16.63
N GLU A 117 -9.97 4.50 15.52
CA GLU A 117 -8.85 3.79 14.89
C GLU A 117 -7.56 3.75 15.74
N ARG A 118 -7.40 4.64 16.71
CA ARG A 118 -6.14 4.85 17.43
C ARG A 118 -5.97 3.88 18.61
N PRO A 119 -4.76 3.36 18.89
CA PRO A 119 -3.46 3.66 18.25
C PRO A 119 -3.27 2.96 16.89
N VAL A 120 -2.28 3.42 16.10
CA VAL A 120 -1.97 2.84 14.79
C VAL A 120 -0.49 2.44 14.72
N THR A 121 -0.18 1.47 13.87
CA THR A 121 1.20 1.02 13.63
C THR A 121 1.58 1.31 12.19
N LEU A 122 2.73 1.94 11.98
CA LEU A 122 3.33 2.18 10.67
C LEU A 122 4.49 1.21 10.43
N PRO A 123 4.73 0.79 9.17
CA PRO A 123 5.85 -0.10 8.86
C PRO A 123 7.18 0.68 8.94
N PRO A 124 8.16 0.22 9.74
CA PRO A 124 9.50 0.83 9.80
C PRO A 124 10.41 0.38 8.64
N GLU A 125 10.07 -0.74 7.99
CA GLU A 125 10.77 -1.32 6.84
C GLU A 125 9.98 -0.95 5.57
N SER A 126 10.04 0.31 5.18
CA SER A 126 9.22 0.87 4.09
C SER A 126 9.89 2.11 3.48
N ARG A 127 9.19 2.75 2.54
CA ARG A 127 9.54 4.02 1.95
C ARG A 127 8.43 5.02 2.23
N TRP A 128 8.79 6.18 2.74
CA TRP A 128 7.82 7.23 3.03
C TRP A 128 8.42 8.61 2.86
N MET A 129 7.54 9.56 2.61
CA MET A 129 7.87 10.98 2.77
C MET A 129 7.26 11.51 4.05
N ALA A 130 7.90 12.50 4.68
CA ALA A 130 7.34 13.25 5.79
C ALA A 130 7.25 14.74 5.45
N PHE A 131 6.16 15.39 5.84
CA PHE A 131 5.94 16.82 5.66
C PHE A 131 5.11 17.43 6.82
N PRO A 132 5.19 18.76 7.07
CA PRO A 132 4.43 19.43 8.11
C PRO A 132 2.92 19.21 8.00
N ALA A 133 2.28 18.80 9.09
CA ALA A 133 0.90 18.33 9.09
C ALA A 133 -0.14 19.39 8.71
N ASP A 134 0.18 20.66 8.93
CA ASP A 134 -0.61 21.85 8.60
C ASP A 134 -0.52 22.25 7.12
N HIS A 135 0.37 21.61 6.34
CA HIS A 135 0.58 21.88 4.92
C HIS A 135 -0.02 20.81 3.99
N LEU A 136 -1.01 20.04 4.48
CA LEU A 136 -1.65 18.96 3.71
C LEU A 136 -2.11 19.41 2.31
N GLU A 137 -2.88 20.50 2.23
CA GLU A 137 -3.41 21.02 0.96
C GLU A 137 -2.30 21.48 0.01
N ALA A 138 -1.24 22.10 0.56
CA ALA A 138 -0.10 22.56 -0.22
C ALA A 138 0.65 21.37 -0.85
N VAL A 139 0.87 20.30 -0.10
CA VAL A 139 1.52 19.08 -0.59
C VAL A 139 0.64 18.34 -1.60
N ILE A 140 -0.68 18.26 -1.39
CA ILE A 140 -1.63 17.69 -2.36
C ILE A 140 -1.52 18.43 -3.70
N SER A 141 -1.54 19.76 -3.67
CA SER A 141 -1.38 20.58 -4.87
C SER A 141 -0.01 20.40 -5.52
N ALA A 142 1.07 20.40 -4.74
CA ALA A 142 2.44 20.27 -5.23
C ALA A 142 2.66 18.94 -5.96
N LEU A 143 2.15 17.85 -5.37
CA LEU A 143 2.34 16.51 -5.88
C LEU A 143 1.28 16.11 -6.93
N GLY A 144 0.31 16.98 -7.22
CA GLY A 144 -0.75 16.69 -8.19
C GLY A 144 -1.66 15.55 -7.74
N LEU A 145 -2.01 15.53 -6.45
CA LEU A 145 -2.86 14.49 -5.88
C LEU A 145 -4.34 14.86 -6.02
N HIS A 146 -5.15 13.85 -6.32
CA HIS A 146 -6.56 13.96 -6.65
C HIS A 146 -7.40 12.92 -5.88
N ASP A 147 -8.72 13.05 -5.96
CA ASP A 147 -9.70 12.14 -5.36
C ASP A 147 -9.41 11.82 -3.88
N LEU A 148 -9.26 12.85 -3.04
CA LEU A 148 -9.03 12.63 -1.61
C LEU A 148 -10.19 11.89 -0.96
N ARG A 149 -9.90 10.74 -0.34
CA ARG A 149 -10.88 9.92 0.37
C ARG A 149 -10.38 9.51 1.74
N ALA A 150 -11.25 9.65 2.74
CA ALA A 150 -10.93 9.35 4.12
C ALA A 150 -10.48 7.88 4.31
N ALA A 151 -9.23 7.77 4.73
CA ALA A 151 -8.40 6.62 5.08
C ALA A 151 -8.46 6.12 6.53
N THR A 152 -8.84 4.87 6.82
CA THR A 152 -8.20 4.23 7.99
C THR A 152 -6.72 3.98 7.63
N THR A 153 -5.80 4.11 8.57
CA THR A 153 -4.38 3.75 8.46
C THR A 153 -4.19 2.31 8.02
N VAL A 154 -4.99 1.37 8.55
CA VAL A 154 -4.94 -0.04 8.11
C VAL A 154 -5.34 -0.17 6.63
N MET A 155 -6.39 0.53 6.22
CA MET A 155 -6.85 0.55 4.82
C MET A 155 -5.82 1.20 3.90
N GLY A 156 -5.24 2.32 4.34
CA GLY A 156 -4.24 3.10 3.62
C GLY A 156 -2.95 2.34 3.38
N LEU A 157 -2.37 1.75 4.43
CA LEU A 157 -1.16 0.95 4.31
C LEU A 157 -1.39 -0.31 3.47
N ALA A 158 -2.53 -0.99 3.62
CA ALA A 158 -2.84 -2.14 2.77
C ALA A 158 -2.97 -1.74 1.29
N ALA A 159 -3.38 -0.50 1.02
CA ALA A 159 -3.54 0.02 -0.33
C ALA A 159 -2.23 0.38 -1.04
N THR A 160 -1.12 0.55 -0.30
CA THR A 160 0.18 1.02 -0.81
C THR A 160 1.39 0.16 -0.45
N GLU A 161 1.37 -0.55 0.67
CA GLU A 161 2.53 -1.26 1.24
C GLU A 161 2.44 -2.79 1.21
N ALA A 162 1.25 -3.37 1.07
CA ALA A 162 1.13 -4.83 1.07
C ALA A 162 1.88 -5.46 -0.12
N GLY A 163 2.46 -6.66 0.05
CA GLY A 163 3.20 -7.41 -1.00
C GLY A 163 2.39 -7.87 -2.22
N GLY A 164 1.20 -7.29 -2.43
CA GLY A 164 0.34 -7.40 -3.60
C GLY A 164 -0.54 -6.15 -3.75
N ALA A 165 -0.12 -5.01 -3.19
CA ALA A 165 -0.85 -3.77 -3.28
C ALA A 165 -1.01 -3.37 -4.74
N HIS A 166 -2.26 -3.15 -5.16
CA HIS A 166 -2.58 -2.56 -6.45
C HIS A 166 -2.56 -1.04 -6.30
N ASP A 167 -1.39 -0.47 -6.02
CA ASP A 167 -1.19 0.97 -5.84
C ASP A 167 -0.86 1.68 -7.17
N SER A 168 -0.79 0.95 -8.28
CA SER A 168 -0.66 1.50 -9.63
C SER A 168 -1.63 0.85 -10.62
N LEU A 169 -2.02 1.60 -11.65
CA LEU A 169 -2.80 1.11 -12.79
C LEU A 169 -2.41 1.84 -14.08
N GLU A 170 -2.63 1.20 -15.23
CA GLU A 170 -2.49 1.86 -16.53
C GLU A 170 -3.84 2.42 -16.98
N ILE A 171 -3.86 3.70 -17.38
CA ILE A 171 -4.97 4.30 -18.12
C ILE A 171 -4.55 4.62 -19.55
N GLU A 172 -5.52 4.62 -20.47
CA GLU A 172 -5.33 5.13 -21.81
C GLU A 172 -5.85 6.58 -21.86
N THR A 173 -4.96 7.49 -22.26
CA THR A 173 -5.30 8.92 -22.41
C THR A 173 -6.15 9.14 -23.67
N SER A 174 -6.74 10.32 -23.79
CA SER A 174 -7.51 10.73 -25.00
C SER A 174 -6.71 10.67 -26.30
N HIS A 175 -5.39 10.57 -26.23
CA HIS A 175 -4.48 10.47 -27.38
C HIS A 175 -3.97 9.04 -27.63
N GLY A 176 -4.53 8.02 -26.96
CA GLY A 176 -4.12 6.62 -27.10
C GLY A 176 -2.78 6.28 -26.44
N LYS A 177 -2.19 7.22 -25.68
CA LYS A 177 -0.98 6.98 -24.90
C LYS A 177 -1.36 6.32 -23.58
N LYS A 178 -0.66 5.26 -23.22
CA LYS A 178 -0.74 4.65 -21.88
C LYS A 178 -0.01 5.49 -20.85
N GLU A 179 -0.65 5.69 -19.70
CA GLU A 179 -0.11 6.43 -18.56
C GLU A 179 -0.30 5.61 -17.28
N THR A 180 0.73 5.56 -16.45
CA THR A 180 0.66 4.92 -15.13
C THR A 180 0.14 5.92 -14.10
N VAL A 181 -0.96 5.56 -13.44
CA VAL A 181 -1.50 6.32 -12.32
C VAL A 181 -1.21 5.56 -11.04
N ASN A 182 -0.77 6.29 -10.02
CA ASN A 182 -0.51 5.71 -8.70
C ASN A 182 -1.55 6.17 -7.68
N ARG A 183 -1.72 5.35 -6.64
CA ARG A 183 -2.49 5.62 -5.43
C ARG A 183 -1.50 5.79 -4.29
N VAL A 184 -1.73 6.82 -3.48
CA VAL A 184 -0.92 7.13 -2.31
C VAL A 184 -1.79 7.13 -1.06
N PHE A 185 -1.16 6.94 0.08
CA PHE A 185 -1.77 7.05 1.39
C PHE A 185 -1.07 8.12 2.22
N ILE A 186 -1.80 9.15 2.61
CA ILE A 186 -1.34 10.17 3.55
C ILE A 186 -1.88 9.80 4.93
N THR A 187 -1.01 9.65 5.90
CA THR A 187 -1.36 9.27 7.26
C THR A 187 -2.18 10.34 8.01
N PRO A 188 -2.82 9.98 9.15
CA PRO A 188 -3.18 10.95 10.16
C PRO A 188 -1.97 11.81 10.58
N GLN A 189 -2.23 12.90 11.28
CA GLN A 189 -1.16 13.71 11.85
C GLN A 189 -0.53 12.98 13.05
N PHE A 190 0.79 12.94 13.11
CA PHE A 190 1.57 12.48 14.26
C PHE A 190 2.50 13.60 14.73
N GLY A 191 2.25 14.14 15.93
CA GLY A 191 2.92 15.36 16.35
C GLY A 191 2.63 16.49 15.35
N ASN A 192 3.67 17.06 14.74
CA ASN A 192 3.54 18.12 13.72
C ASN A 192 3.70 17.61 12.29
N TRP A 193 3.70 16.29 12.06
CA TRP A 193 4.05 15.70 10.79
C TRP A 193 2.94 14.80 10.25
N ARG A 194 2.90 14.67 8.93
CA ARG A 194 2.20 13.62 8.20
C ARG A 194 3.19 12.89 7.33
N LEU A 195 2.93 11.61 7.15
CA LEU A 195 3.68 10.73 6.28
C LEU A 195 2.86 10.37 5.04
N LEU A 196 3.53 10.24 3.90
CA LEU A 196 2.97 9.74 2.64
C LEU A 196 3.64 8.41 2.27
N TYR A 197 2.81 7.40 2.03
CA TYR A 197 3.16 6.07 1.54
C TYR A 197 2.60 5.87 0.12
N GLY A 198 3.22 4.97 -0.65
CA GLY A 198 2.91 4.79 -2.08
C GLY A 198 4.15 4.36 -2.84
N ASN A 199 4.60 3.11 -2.65
CA ASN A 199 5.85 2.62 -3.22
C ASN A 199 5.94 2.84 -4.74
N SER A 200 4.90 2.51 -5.52
CA SER A 200 4.93 2.73 -6.97
C SER A 200 5.09 4.22 -7.35
N PHE A 201 4.53 5.12 -6.55
CA PHE A 201 4.67 6.57 -6.76
C PHE A 201 6.06 7.07 -6.40
N LEU A 202 6.57 6.67 -5.23
CA LEU A 202 7.89 7.07 -4.74
C LEU A 202 9.01 6.52 -5.64
N ASP A 203 8.89 5.27 -6.09
CA ASP A 203 9.87 4.64 -6.97
C ASP A 203 9.78 5.20 -8.40
N GLY A 204 8.57 5.44 -8.91
CA GLY A 204 8.35 5.90 -10.27
C GLY A 204 8.80 7.34 -10.53
N PHE A 205 8.68 8.23 -9.54
CA PHE A 205 9.04 9.64 -9.66
C PHE A 205 10.33 10.03 -8.91
N GLY A 206 10.82 9.17 -8.01
CA GLY A 206 11.93 9.46 -7.13
C GLY A 206 11.49 10.20 -5.87
N GLY A 207 11.59 9.56 -4.71
CA GLY A 207 11.21 10.13 -3.42
C GLY A 207 11.94 11.43 -3.07
N GLU A 208 13.21 11.56 -3.44
CA GLU A 208 14.02 12.77 -3.25
C GLU A 208 13.45 13.96 -4.05
N TYR A 209 13.13 13.75 -5.33
CA TYR A 209 12.51 14.76 -6.20
C TYR A 209 11.13 15.19 -5.67
N LEU A 210 10.32 14.24 -5.21
CA LEU A 210 9.02 14.54 -4.61
C LEU A 210 9.17 15.34 -3.31
N ALA A 211 10.19 15.05 -2.49
CA ALA A 211 10.49 15.83 -1.28
C ALA A 211 10.92 17.25 -1.60
N GLU A 212 11.79 17.48 -2.60
CA GLU A 212 12.11 18.83 -3.07
C GLU A 212 10.83 19.57 -3.48
N LYS A 213 10.05 18.97 -4.38
CA LYS A 213 8.81 19.56 -4.90
C LYS A 213 7.79 19.90 -3.80
N ALA A 214 7.61 19.01 -2.83
CA ALA A 214 6.75 19.26 -1.68
C ALA A 214 7.30 20.40 -0.81
N SER A 215 8.60 20.40 -0.53
CA SER A 215 9.24 21.39 0.34
C SER A 215 9.21 22.82 -0.23
N GLU A 216 9.09 23.00 -1.55
CA GLU A 216 8.85 24.32 -2.16
C GLU A 216 7.57 24.98 -1.64
N GLN A 217 6.55 24.17 -1.32
CA GLN A 217 5.24 24.64 -0.91
C GLN A 217 5.01 24.57 0.61
N CYS A 218 5.74 23.71 1.31
CA CYS A 218 5.59 23.52 2.76
C CYS A 218 6.83 23.86 3.59
N GLY A 219 7.87 24.43 2.97
CA GLY A 219 9.11 24.85 3.62
C GLY A 219 10.09 23.72 3.92
N GLU A 220 9.60 22.54 4.32
CA GLU A 220 10.43 21.36 4.58
C GLU A 220 9.68 20.06 4.23
N ALA A 221 10.35 19.14 3.55
CA ALA A 221 9.88 17.78 3.38
C ALA A 221 11.06 16.81 3.34
N GLN A 222 10.81 15.58 3.74
CA GLN A 222 11.83 14.57 3.96
C GLN A 222 11.42 13.28 3.23
N PHE A 223 12.39 12.49 2.79
CA PHE A 223 12.18 11.17 2.22
C PHE A 223 13.05 10.15 2.95
N TYR A 224 12.50 8.96 3.16
CA TYR A 224 13.14 7.85 3.84
C TYR A 224 12.86 6.55 3.08
N SER A 225 13.86 5.68 3.01
CA SER A 225 13.75 4.33 2.47
C SER A 225 14.60 3.38 3.29
N VAL A 226 13.99 2.27 3.70
CA VAL A 226 14.64 1.17 4.41
C VAL A 226 14.42 -0.12 3.61
N ASP A 227 15.51 -0.69 3.09
CA ASP A 227 15.51 -2.00 2.43
C ASP A 227 16.38 -2.97 3.24
N THR A 228 15.72 -3.79 4.05
CA THR A 228 16.37 -4.80 4.90
C THR A 228 16.95 -5.97 4.13
N TYR A 229 16.54 -6.18 2.87
CA TYR A 229 17.08 -7.27 2.06
C TYR A 229 18.50 -6.96 1.58
N HIS A 230 18.75 -5.70 1.22
CA HIS A 230 20.08 -5.23 0.79
C HIS A 230 20.82 -4.43 1.87
N ASP A 231 20.29 -4.37 3.09
CA ASP A 231 20.82 -3.56 4.19
C ASP A 231 21.05 -2.10 3.76
N ALA A 232 20.10 -1.55 2.99
CA ALA A 232 20.22 -0.24 2.36
C ALA A 232 19.28 0.76 3.02
N HIS A 233 19.88 1.85 3.49
CA HIS A 233 19.19 3.01 4.03
C HIS A 233 19.41 4.22 3.13
N VAL A 234 18.33 4.98 2.93
CA VAL A 234 18.36 6.30 2.29
C VAL A 234 17.53 7.24 3.14
N TRP A 235 18.06 8.42 3.41
CA TRP A 235 17.27 9.53 3.91
C TRP A 235 17.72 10.84 3.30
N TYR A 236 16.75 11.72 3.10
CA TYR A 236 16.91 12.93 2.33
C TYR A 236 16.07 14.05 2.95
N VAL A 237 16.67 15.21 3.17
CA VAL A 237 16.02 16.39 3.73
C VAL A 237 16.06 17.52 2.71
N ALA A 238 14.87 17.97 2.31
CA ALA A 238 14.69 19.13 1.46
C ALA A 238 14.08 20.30 2.21
N ARG A 239 14.59 21.50 1.96
CA ARG A 239 14.00 22.76 2.46
C ARG A 239 13.85 23.75 1.31
N ASN A 240 12.66 24.33 1.18
CA ASN A 240 12.34 25.34 0.16
C ASN A 240 12.77 24.93 -1.27
N GLY A 241 12.53 23.68 -1.65
CA GLY A 241 12.85 23.14 -2.98
C GLY A 241 14.29 22.74 -3.19
N ARG A 242 15.09 22.60 -2.13
CA ARG A 242 16.51 22.27 -2.25
C ARG A 242 16.94 21.21 -1.25
N MET A 243 17.80 20.31 -1.71
CA MET A 243 18.53 19.40 -0.84
C MET A 243 19.31 20.18 0.22
N VAL A 244 19.17 19.78 1.47
CA VAL A 244 19.96 20.27 2.60
C VAL A 244 20.97 19.24 3.04
N ARG A 245 20.53 17.98 3.12
CA ARG A 245 21.33 16.86 3.60
C ARG A 245 20.75 15.56 3.06
N ARG A 246 21.62 14.64 2.68
CA ARG A 246 21.28 13.32 2.14
C ARG A 246 22.30 12.28 2.59
N HIS A 247 21.79 11.09 2.89
CA HIS A 247 22.55 9.85 2.97
C HIS A 247 21.90 8.81 2.06
N ALA A 248 22.72 8.04 1.34
CA ALA A 248 22.28 6.85 0.63
C ALA A 248 23.38 5.80 0.63
N THR A 249 23.14 4.65 1.26
CA THR A 249 24.12 3.56 1.47
C THR A 249 24.91 3.18 0.21
N TRP A 250 24.25 3.20 -0.95
CA TRP A 250 24.86 2.87 -2.25
C TRP A 250 24.87 4.06 -3.22
N GLY A 251 24.76 5.28 -2.70
CA GLY A 251 24.82 6.52 -3.47
C GLY A 251 26.26 6.87 -3.88
N ASP A 252 26.39 7.60 -4.99
CA ASP A 252 27.65 8.21 -5.41
C ASP A 252 27.43 9.72 -5.66
N PRO A 253 27.84 10.61 -4.72
CA PRO A 253 28.43 10.28 -3.42
C PRO A 253 27.41 9.70 -2.43
N GLU A 254 27.90 8.99 -1.40
CA GLU A 254 27.08 8.44 -0.32
C GLU A 254 26.45 9.55 0.54
N TRP A 255 27.17 10.65 0.72
CA TRP A 255 26.80 11.79 1.56
C TRP A 255 26.77 13.08 0.74
N GLU A 256 25.72 13.87 0.91
CA GLU A 256 25.63 15.22 0.35
C GLU A 256 25.07 16.21 1.37
N GLY A 257 25.58 17.44 1.35
CA GLY A 257 25.22 18.48 2.32
C GLY A 257 25.95 18.34 3.66
N GLU A 258 25.83 19.37 4.50
CA GLU A 258 26.49 19.44 5.81
C GLU A 258 25.70 18.66 6.89
N PRO A 259 26.38 18.03 7.87
CA PRO A 259 25.72 17.36 8.98
C PRO A 259 24.71 18.27 9.71
N LEU A 260 23.54 17.71 10.00
CA LEU A 260 22.49 18.38 10.75
C LEU A 260 22.81 18.39 12.26
N PRO A 261 22.26 19.34 13.04
CA PRO A 261 22.61 19.48 14.46
C PRO A 261 22.44 18.21 15.30
N PHE A 262 21.45 17.36 14.99
CA PHE A 262 21.23 16.11 15.72
C PHE A 262 22.32 15.06 15.44
N GLU A 263 23.00 15.13 14.28
CA GLU A 263 24.04 14.18 13.89
C GLU A 263 25.35 14.42 14.65
N VAL A 264 25.57 15.62 15.22
CA VAL A 264 26.83 15.99 15.88
C VAL A 264 27.17 15.07 17.04
N GLU A 265 26.20 14.72 17.88
CA GLU A 265 26.43 13.83 19.02
C GLU A 265 26.77 12.39 18.60
N TYR A 266 26.28 11.96 17.43
CA TYR A 266 26.59 10.67 16.83
C TYR A 266 28.02 10.66 16.26
N ILE A 267 28.38 11.69 15.50
CA ILE A 267 29.72 11.86 14.93
C ILE A 267 30.79 11.95 16.03
N GLU A 268 30.50 12.65 17.13
CA GLU A 268 31.40 12.77 18.28
C GLU A 268 31.44 11.51 19.18
N GLY A 269 30.66 10.47 18.86
CA GLY A 269 30.61 9.22 19.63
C GLY A 269 30.02 9.39 21.04
N LYS A 270 29.23 10.43 21.28
CA LYS A 270 28.57 10.71 22.56
C LYS A 270 27.32 9.86 22.77
N VAL A 271 26.73 9.36 21.69
CA VAL A 271 25.59 8.45 21.69
C VAL A 271 26.06 7.05 21.32
N TRP A 272 25.65 6.05 22.11
CA TRP A 272 25.90 4.66 21.74
C TRP A 272 25.06 4.29 20.50
N ILE A 273 25.72 3.74 19.50
CA ILE A 273 25.13 3.19 18.28
C ILE A 273 25.72 1.80 18.02
N ASP A 274 24.97 1.01 17.25
CA ASP A 274 25.51 -0.25 16.72
C ASP A 274 26.76 0.07 15.89
N PRO A 275 27.89 -0.64 16.08
CA PRO A 275 29.07 -0.47 15.24
C PRO A 275 28.82 -0.58 13.73
N SER A 276 27.78 -1.29 13.28
CA SER A 276 27.37 -1.33 11.87
C SER A 276 26.77 -0.02 11.35
N GLN A 277 26.30 0.84 12.26
CA GLN A 277 25.70 2.14 11.97
C GLN A 277 26.65 3.31 12.28
N ALA A 278 27.85 3.01 12.75
CA ALA A 278 28.85 4.01 13.10
C ALA A 278 29.53 4.54 11.84
N ASP A 279 29.19 5.79 11.48
CA ASP A 279 29.82 6.52 10.40
C ASP A 279 30.38 7.84 10.92
N ALA A 280 31.61 8.17 10.54
CA ALA A 280 32.25 9.43 10.90
C ALA A 280 31.60 10.65 10.24
N HIS A 281 30.78 10.44 9.21
CA HIS A 281 30.11 11.47 8.43
C HIS A 281 28.70 11.78 8.91
N GLY A 282 28.04 10.92 9.69
CA GLY A 282 26.67 11.17 10.16
C GLY A 282 25.89 9.92 10.57
N VAL A 283 24.56 10.06 10.61
CA VAL A 283 23.63 8.96 10.93
C VAL A 283 23.22 8.23 9.65
N THR A 284 23.56 6.94 9.51
CA THR A 284 23.21 6.15 8.31
C THR A 284 21.80 5.56 8.35
N ASP A 285 21.29 5.26 9.56
CA ASP A 285 19.96 4.64 9.73
C ASP A 285 18.83 5.67 9.50
N ALA A 286 18.04 5.44 8.44
CA ALA A 286 16.90 6.27 8.08
C ALA A 286 15.81 6.36 9.18
N ASN A 287 15.57 5.31 9.96
CA ASN A 287 14.63 5.36 11.09
C ASN A 287 15.17 6.23 12.23
N VAL A 288 16.48 6.18 12.48
CA VAL A 288 17.12 7.08 13.47
C VAL A 288 17.02 8.53 13.02
N ALA A 289 17.30 8.81 11.74
CA ALA A 289 17.12 10.15 11.17
C ALA A 289 15.66 10.63 11.28
N ALA A 290 14.69 9.79 10.89
CA ALA A 290 13.26 10.11 10.96
C ALA A 290 12.80 10.42 12.39
N ARG A 291 13.25 9.66 13.39
CA ARG A 291 12.93 9.90 14.81
C ARG A 291 13.36 11.29 15.28
N HIS A 292 14.50 11.79 14.81
CA HIS A 292 15.03 13.12 15.20
C HIS A 292 14.42 14.26 14.39
N LEU A 293 14.09 14.00 13.12
CA LEU A 293 13.68 15.03 12.16
C LEU A 293 12.17 15.17 12.01
N SER A 294 11.41 14.09 12.18
CA SER A 294 9.96 14.09 12.00
C SER A 294 9.23 13.16 12.96
N VAL A 295 9.22 11.85 12.66
CA VAL A 295 8.41 10.84 13.35
C VAL A 295 9.22 9.58 13.57
N ASP A 296 9.17 9.06 14.79
CA ASP A 296 9.60 7.70 15.12
C ASP A 296 8.57 6.69 14.57
N VAL A 297 8.83 6.13 13.39
CA VAL A 297 7.90 5.22 12.71
C VAL A 297 7.78 3.89 13.45
N GLY A 298 6.57 3.36 13.54
CA GLY A 298 6.25 2.18 14.33
C GLY A 298 4.94 2.36 15.06
N PHE A 299 4.93 2.11 16.37
CA PHE A 299 3.72 2.21 17.18
C PHE A 299 3.39 3.68 17.54
N MET A 300 2.36 4.23 16.91
CA MET A 300 1.92 5.60 17.09
C MET A 300 0.89 5.70 18.22
N ARG A 301 1.24 6.42 19.29
CA ARG A 301 0.39 6.53 20.47
C ARG A 301 -0.84 7.38 20.15
N LYS A 302 -1.98 7.02 20.75
CA LYS A 302 -3.26 7.76 20.60
C LYS A 302 -3.15 9.26 20.87
N ARG A 303 -2.30 9.67 21.81
CA ARG A 303 -2.09 11.09 22.19
C ARG A 303 -1.32 11.89 21.13
N GLU A 304 -0.52 11.22 20.31
CA GLU A 304 0.29 11.84 19.24
C GLU A 304 -0.48 11.87 17.92
N THR A 305 -1.43 10.95 17.74
CA THR A 305 -2.25 10.82 16.53
C THR A 305 -3.46 11.76 16.53
N HIS A 306 -3.60 12.57 15.48
CA HIS A 306 -4.71 13.52 15.25
C HIS A 306 -5.33 13.35 13.86
N GLY A 307 -6.64 13.58 13.77
CA GLY A 307 -7.40 13.38 12.53
C GLY A 307 -7.45 11.92 12.05
N HIS A 308 -7.44 11.75 10.74
CA HIS A 308 -7.46 10.49 10.00
C HIS A 308 -6.54 10.59 8.77
N GLY A 309 -6.31 9.45 8.11
CA GLY A 309 -5.53 9.41 6.89
C GLY A 309 -6.37 9.62 5.63
N TRP A 310 -5.73 9.61 4.48
CA TRP A 310 -6.32 9.91 3.18
C TRP A 310 -5.73 9.03 2.11
N LEU A 311 -6.58 8.39 1.30
CA LEU A 311 -6.16 7.89 0.00
C LEU A 311 -6.28 9.02 -1.04
N ALA A 312 -5.35 9.07 -1.97
CA ALA A 312 -5.37 9.98 -3.10
C ALA A 312 -4.74 9.33 -4.33
N THR A 313 -4.96 9.89 -5.52
CA THR A 313 -4.45 9.39 -6.79
C THR A 313 -3.67 10.45 -7.54
N THR A 314 -2.74 10.06 -8.41
CA THR A 314 -1.87 11.01 -9.13
C THR A 314 -2.48 11.53 -10.43
N HIS A 315 -3.75 11.23 -10.72
CA HIS A 315 -4.40 11.65 -11.96
C HIS A 315 -5.90 11.94 -11.75
N PRO A 316 -6.44 13.07 -12.25
CA PRO A 316 -7.80 13.51 -11.97
C PRO A 316 -8.89 12.61 -12.58
N GLY A 317 -8.57 11.88 -13.66
CA GLY A 317 -9.47 10.93 -14.32
C GLY A 317 -9.48 9.53 -13.71
N ALA A 318 -8.62 9.25 -12.71
CA ALA A 318 -8.47 7.93 -12.12
C ALA A 318 -8.79 7.99 -10.63
N LEU A 319 -10.01 7.58 -10.28
CA LEU A 319 -10.49 7.59 -8.90
C LEU A 319 -9.94 6.40 -8.12
N ASN A 320 -9.87 6.52 -6.80
CA ASN A 320 -9.52 5.42 -5.88
C ASN A 320 -10.40 4.19 -6.12
N SER A 321 -11.65 4.39 -6.55
CA SER A 321 -12.58 3.30 -6.83
C SER A 321 -12.19 2.41 -8.02
N HIS A 322 -11.28 2.86 -8.88
CA HIS A 322 -10.77 2.10 -10.02
C HIS A 322 -9.68 1.11 -9.62
N PHE A 323 -8.98 1.37 -8.52
CA PHE A 323 -7.92 0.50 -8.03
C PHE A 323 -8.52 -0.78 -7.44
N LYS A 324 -7.89 -1.90 -7.80
CA LYS A 324 -8.25 -3.25 -7.36
C LYS A 324 -7.79 -3.51 -5.92
N GLY A 325 -8.23 -4.63 -5.35
CA GLY A 325 -7.84 -5.06 -4.01
C GLY A 325 -8.94 -4.84 -2.96
N ALA A 326 -9.20 -5.88 -2.16
CA ALA A 326 -10.09 -5.80 -1.02
C ALA A 326 -9.34 -5.22 0.18
N LEU A 327 -9.57 -3.95 0.47
CA LEU A 327 -8.87 -3.27 1.56
C LEU A 327 -9.49 -3.63 2.94
N PRO A 328 -8.67 -3.94 3.95
CA PRO A 328 -9.13 -4.12 5.33
C PRO A 328 -9.62 -2.79 5.94
N ILE A 329 -10.63 -2.85 6.81
CA ILE A 329 -11.29 -1.68 7.45
C ILE A 329 -11.37 -1.85 8.96
#